data_AF-A0A943SKB4-F1
#
_entry.id   AF-A0A943SKB4-F1
#
_cell.length_a   1.000
_cell.length_b   1.000
_cell.length_c   1.000
_cell.angle_alpha   90.00
_cell.angle_beta   90.00
_cell.angle_gamma   90.00
#
_symmetry.space_group_name_H-M   'P 1'
#
loop_
_entity.id
_entity.type
_entity.pdbx_description
1 polymer ?
#
loop_
_entity_poly.entity_id
_entity_poly.type
_entity_poly.pdbx_seq_one_letter_code
_entity_poly.pdbx_strand_id
1 'polypeptide(L)'
;MGAGKNRAKITKRELSQLYYLSREIEQDKKRLAELEAAAQGITQQITGMPPTGGAGDKVGKYAAEIADLKAIIEHKVQQCWYELNRLNRFIASVEDSQMRQILTLRYIERKSWTSVAFKIGGGNTADSVRKMHDRFLQ
;
A
#
# COMPACT_ATOMS: atom_id res chain seq x y z
N MET A 1 -12.47 -11.50 -37.96
CA MET A 1 -12.87 -12.42 -36.87
C MET A 1 -11.95 -12.17 -35.69
N GLY A 2 -12.34 -11.30 -34.78
CA GLY A 2 -11.52 -10.92 -33.62
C GLY A 2 -11.75 -11.90 -32.48
N ALA A 3 -10.75 -12.72 -32.17
CA ALA A 3 -10.75 -13.54 -30.97
C ALA A 3 -10.85 -12.63 -29.74
N GLY A 4 -12.05 -12.55 -29.15
CA GLY A 4 -12.30 -11.92 -27.86
C GLY A 4 -11.55 -12.68 -26.77
N LYS A 5 -10.25 -12.39 -26.64
CA LYS A 5 -9.37 -13.00 -25.64
C LYS A 5 -9.96 -12.75 -24.26
N ASN A 6 -10.25 -13.85 -23.57
CA ASN A 6 -10.45 -14.02 -22.13
C ASN A 6 -9.93 -12.81 -21.32
N ARG A 7 -10.82 -11.87 -20.99
CA ARG A 7 -10.52 -10.82 -20.00
C ARG A 7 -10.53 -11.50 -18.64
N ALA A 8 -9.36 -11.75 -18.06
CA ALA A 8 -9.27 -12.16 -16.66
C ALA A 8 -10.07 -11.14 -15.84
N LYS A 9 -11.21 -11.57 -15.27
CA LYS A 9 -12.08 -10.69 -14.47
C LYS A 9 -11.32 -10.27 -13.23
N ILE A 10 -10.93 -9.00 -13.15
CA ILE A 10 -10.34 -8.44 -11.94
C ILE A 10 -11.45 -8.08 -10.94
N THR A 11 -11.23 -8.40 -9.68
CA THR A 11 -12.20 -8.15 -8.61
C THR A 11 -11.91 -6.83 -7.88
N LYS A 12 -12.93 -6.27 -7.21
CA LYS A 12 -12.74 -5.09 -6.32
C LYS A 12 -11.70 -5.35 -5.23
N ARG A 13 -11.64 -6.59 -4.73
CA ARG A 13 -10.65 -7.03 -3.74
C ARG A 13 -9.24 -6.89 -4.30
N GLU A 14 -9.02 -7.42 -5.50
CA GLU A 14 -7.74 -7.33 -6.19
C GLU A 14 -7.33 -5.90 -6.53
N LEU A 15 -8.28 -5.05 -6.93
CA LEU A 15 -8.03 -3.62 -7.19
C LEU A 15 -7.67 -2.85 -5.92
N SER A 16 -8.11 -3.33 -4.76
CA SER A 16 -7.84 -2.71 -3.45
C SER A 16 -6.56 -3.21 -2.78
N GLN A 17 -5.87 -4.21 -3.36
CA GLN A 17 -4.68 -4.81 -2.74
C GLN A 17 -3.58 -3.78 -2.47
N LEU A 18 -3.34 -2.87 -3.42
CA LEU A 18 -2.39 -1.78 -3.27
C LEU A 18 -2.71 -0.89 -2.05
N TYR A 19 -4.00 -0.65 -1.78
CA TYR A 19 -4.42 0.14 -0.63
C TYR A 19 -4.01 -0.51 0.68
N TYR A 20 -4.31 -1.80 0.84
CA TYR A 20 -4.03 -2.56 2.06
C TYR A 20 -2.53 -2.77 2.27
N LEU A 21 -1.78 -3.14 1.22
CA LEU A 21 -0.33 -3.30 1.32
C LEU A 21 0.37 -2.03 1.81
N SER A 22 -0.03 -0.85 1.30
CA SER A 22 0.60 0.39 1.79
C SER A 22 0.17 0.75 3.21
N ARG A 23 -1.03 0.34 3.67
CA ARG A 23 -1.41 0.52 5.08
C ARG A 23 -0.59 -0.36 6.01
N GLU A 24 -0.32 -1.60 5.61
CA GLU A 24 0.55 -2.48 6.37
C GLU A 24 1.97 -1.92 6.45
N ILE A 25 2.52 -1.40 5.34
CA ILE A 25 3.83 -0.74 5.33
C ILE A 25 3.87 0.43 6.31
N GLU A 26 2.83 1.28 6.35
CA GLU A 26 2.80 2.39 7.30
C GLU A 26 2.70 1.93 8.76
N GLN A 27 1.99 0.82 9.03
CA GLN A 27 1.96 0.21 10.36
C GLN A 27 3.33 -0.35 10.75
N ASP A 28 3.99 -1.04 9.84
CA ASP A 28 5.32 -1.62 10.07
C ASP A 28 6.38 -0.54 10.26
N LYS A 29 6.33 0.56 9.50
CA LYS A 29 7.20 1.73 9.70
C LYS A 29 6.99 2.37 11.07
N LYS A 30 5.74 2.48 11.53
CA LYS A 30 5.46 3.00 12.87
C LYS A 30 6.08 2.09 13.95
N ARG A 31 5.90 0.77 13.81
CA ARG A 31 6.50 -0.22 14.71
C ARG A 31 8.03 -0.16 14.68
N LEU A 32 8.62 0.04 13.50
CA LEU A 32 10.06 0.20 13.35
C LEU A 32 10.57 1.42 14.11
N ALA A 33 9.89 2.57 13.99
CA ALA A 33 10.24 3.78 14.71
C ALA A 33 10.16 3.60 16.24
N GLU A 34 9.16 2.87 16.73
CA GLU A 34 9.02 2.53 18.16
C GLU A 34 10.17 1.64 18.65
N LEU A 35 10.57 0.62 17.86
CA LEU A 35 11.71 -0.25 18.18
C LEU A 35 13.04 0.50 18.16
N GLU A 36 13.25 1.37 17.17
CA GLU A 36 14.46 2.19 17.08
C GLU A 36 14.58 3.15 18.28
N ALA A 37 13.48 3.77 18.70
CA ALA A 37 13.45 4.63 19.88
C ALA A 37 13.77 3.85 21.18
N ALA A 38 13.22 2.64 21.33
CA ALA A 38 13.51 1.78 22.49
C ALA A 38 14.99 1.37 22.55
N ALA A 39 15.58 1.00 21.40
CA ALA A 39 16.99 0.62 21.31
C ALA A 39 17.94 1.80 21.65
N GLN A 40 17.60 3.01 21.21
CA GLN A 40 18.35 4.22 21.54
C GLN A 40 18.31 4.53 23.04
N GLY A 41 17.15 4.39 23.69
CA GLY A 41 17.01 4.60 25.14
C GLY A 41 17.89 3.66 25.97
N ILE A 42 18.04 2.41 25.55
CA ILE A 42 18.93 1.43 26.21
C ILE A 42 20.39 1.84 26.05
N THR A 43 20.78 2.27 24.84
CA THR A 43 22.16 2.68 24.55
C THR A 43 22.60 3.85 25.44
N GLN A 44 21.72 4.83 25.66
CA GLN A 44 21.99 5.98 26.54
C GLN A 44 22.17 5.59 28.01
N GLN A 45 21.41 4.60 28.51
CA GLN A 45 21.56 4.14 29.90
C GLN A 45 22.89 3.40 30.15
N ILE A 46 23.41 2.70 29.14
CA ILE A 46 24.68 1.94 29.25
C ILE A 46 25.87 2.90 29.33
N THR A 47 25.86 4.02 28.61
CA THR A 47 26.97 4.99 28.59
C THR A 47 27.22 5.71 29.92
N GLY A 48 26.31 5.60 30.89
CA GLY A 48 26.41 6.25 32.21
C GLY A 48 26.92 5.36 33.37
N MET A 49 27.07 4.04 33.18
CA MET A 49 27.48 3.09 34.24
C MET A 49 28.46 2.04 33.70
N PRO A 50 29.42 1.53 34.51
CA PRO A 50 30.30 0.45 34.07
C PRO A 50 29.47 -0.79 33.70
N PRO A 51 29.77 -1.51 32.60
CA PRO A 51 28.91 -2.59 32.14
C PRO A 51 29.01 -3.80 33.08
N THR A 52 28.00 -4.01 33.92
CA THR A 52 27.75 -5.31 34.55
C THR A 52 27.01 -6.19 33.54
N GLY A 53 27.56 -7.38 33.25
CA GLY A 53 27.17 -8.25 32.13
C GLY A 53 25.66 -8.50 32.02
N GLY A 54 25.07 -8.12 30.87
CA GLY A 54 23.65 -8.34 30.55
C GLY A 54 23.04 -7.29 29.61
N ALA A 55 23.68 -6.13 29.45
CA ALA A 55 23.19 -5.06 28.58
C ALA A 55 23.48 -5.30 27.08
N GLY A 56 24.59 -5.96 26.74
CA GLY A 56 24.96 -6.28 25.35
C GLY A 56 23.96 -7.20 24.65
N ASP A 57 23.42 -8.20 25.37
CA ASP A 57 22.43 -9.14 24.83
C ASP A 57 21.11 -8.47 24.46
N LYS A 58 20.73 -7.40 25.18
CA LYS A 58 19.51 -6.64 24.88
C LYS A 58 19.69 -5.81 23.61
N VAL A 59 20.80 -5.08 23.50
CA VAL A 59 21.11 -4.29 22.30
C VAL A 59 21.19 -5.17 21.06
N GLY A 60 21.83 -6.35 21.16
CA GLY A 60 21.89 -7.31 20.06
C GLY A 60 20.53 -7.83 19.60
N LYS A 61 19.61 -8.11 20.54
CA LYS A 61 18.24 -8.53 20.21
C LYS A 61 17.45 -7.44 19.48
N TYR A 62 17.51 -6.19 19.94
CA TYR A 62 16.87 -5.08 19.24
C TYR A 62 17.44 -4.87 17.84
N ALA A 63 18.76 -4.99 17.66
CA ALA A 63 19.39 -4.85 16.35
C ALA A 63 18.90 -5.91 15.36
N ALA A 64 18.76 -7.17 15.80
CA ALA A 64 18.21 -8.26 14.98
C ALA A 64 16.73 -8.00 14.60
N GLU A 65 15.88 -7.66 15.57
CA GLU A 65 14.46 -7.38 15.31
C GLU A 65 14.25 -6.18 14.37
N ILE A 66 15.06 -5.14 14.52
CA ILE A 66 15.06 -3.96 13.63
C ILE A 66 15.46 -4.36 12.21
N ALA A 67 16.48 -5.20 12.06
CA ALA A 67 16.93 -5.67 10.74
C ALA A 67 15.85 -6.53 10.05
N ASP A 68 15.24 -7.46 10.77
CA ASP A 68 14.16 -8.30 10.25
C ASP A 68 12.95 -7.47 9.81
N LEU A 69 12.53 -6.51 10.64
CA LEU A 69 11.39 -5.65 10.32
C LEU A 69 11.67 -4.74 9.10
N LYS A 70 12.92 -4.25 8.96
CA LYS A 70 13.34 -3.51 7.76
C LYS A 70 13.25 -4.36 6.51
N ALA A 71 13.71 -5.62 6.56
CA ALA A 71 13.62 -6.55 5.44
C ALA A 71 12.15 -6.85 5.06
N ILE A 72 11.26 -7.02 6.04
CA ILE A 72 9.82 -7.19 5.81
C ILE A 72 9.22 -5.96 5.10
N ILE A 73 9.54 -4.76 5.58
CA ILE A 73 9.08 -3.51 4.97
C ILE A 73 9.56 -3.41 3.52
N GLU A 74 10.84 -3.69 3.26
CA GLU A 74 11.41 -3.65 1.92
C GLU A 74 10.70 -4.62 0.97
N HIS A 75 10.48 -5.86 1.42
CA HIS A 75 9.73 -6.85 0.64
C HIS A 75 8.30 -6.38 0.34
N LYS A 76 7.59 -5.81 1.32
CA LYS A 76 6.24 -5.25 1.10
C LYS A 76 6.24 -4.05 0.15
N VAL A 77 7.28 -3.21 0.19
CA VAL A 77 7.46 -2.10 -0.76
C VAL A 77 7.62 -2.65 -2.18
N GLN A 78 8.42 -3.69 -2.37
CA GLN A 78 8.54 -4.37 -3.67
C GLN A 78 7.19 -4.94 -4.13
N GLN A 79 6.44 -5.59 -3.24
CA GLN A 79 5.08 -6.06 -3.54
C GLN A 79 4.13 -4.91 -3.96
N CYS A 80 4.20 -3.75 -3.28
CA CYS A 80 3.45 -2.56 -3.69
C CYS A 80 3.78 -2.13 -5.12
N TRP A 81 5.06 -2.16 -5.50
CA TRP A 81 5.48 -1.82 -6.86
C TRP A 81 4.93 -2.80 -7.90
N TYR A 82 4.99 -4.11 -7.62
CA TYR A 82 4.41 -5.12 -8.50
C TYR A 82 2.90 -4.93 -8.67
N GLU A 83 2.18 -4.67 -7.58
CA GLU A 83 0.74 -4.42 -7.61
C GLU A 83 0.38 -3.13 -8.34
N LEU A 84 1.12 -2.03 -8.11
CA LEU A 84 0.93 -0.78 -8.83
C LEU A 84 1.12 -0.98 -10.35
N ASN A 85 2.17 -1.70 -10.75
CA ASN A 85 2.43 -2.01 -12.14
C ASN A 85 1.34 -2.91 -12.76
N ARG A 86 0.84 -3.90 -12.00
CA ARG A 86 -0.28 -4.74 -12.41
C ARG A 86 -1.55 -3.92 -12.62
N LEU A 87 -1.88 -3.01 -11.70
CA LEU A 87 -3.04 -2.11 -11.83
C LEU A 87 -2.88 -1.16 -13.02
N ASN A 88 -1.71 -0.56 -13.21
CA ASN A 88 -1.45 0.31 -14.37
C ASN A 88 -1.65 -0.43 -15.69
N ARG A 89 -1.15 -1.66 -15.83
CA ARG A 89 -1.36 -2.49 -17.04
C ARG A 89 -2.83 -2.82 -17.25
N PHE A 90 -3.55 -3.19 -16.18
CA PHE A 90 -4.99 -3.45 -16.26
C PHE A 90 -5.74 -2.20 -16.72
N ILE A 91 -5.52 -1.05 -16.08
CA ILE A 91 -6.18 0.21 -16.41
C ILE A 91 -5.86 0.62 -17.84
N ALA A 92 -4.61 0.52 -18.29
CA ALA A 92 -4.23 0.84 -19.66
C ALA A 92 -4.95 -0.04 -20.71
N SER A 93 -5.34 -1.26 -20.35
CA SER A 93 -6.08 -2.17 -21.23
C SER A 93 -7.58 -1.88 -21.35
N VAL A 94 -8.13 -1.03 -20.49
CA VAL A 94 -9.54 -0.63 -20.54
C VAL A 94 -9.76 0.33 -21.70
N GLU A 95 -10.71 0.05 -22.60
CA GLU A 95 -10.98 0.86 -23.80
C GLU A 95 -11.61 2.22 -23.47
N ASP A 96 -12.56 2.25 -22.53
CA ASP A 96 -13.27 3.46 -22.09
C ASP A 96 -12.34 4.40 -21.31
N SER A 97 -12.12 5.60 -21.87
CA SER A 97 -11.24 6.62 -21.31
C SER A 97 -11.75 7.22 -19.99
N GLN A 98 -13.06 7.34 -19.81
CA GLN A 98 -13.66 7.82 -18.57
C GLN A 98 -13.52 6.73 -17.49
N MET A 99 -13.73 5.46 -17.85
CA MET A 99 -13.52 4.34 -16.93
C MET A 99 -12.06 4.22 -16.49
N ARG A 100 -11.09 4.42 -17.39
CA ARG A 100 -9.66 4.50 -17.02
C ARG A 100 -9.42 5.56 -15.95
N GLN A 101 -9.96 6.76 -16.13
CA GLN A 101 -9.82 7.84 -15.15
C GLN A 101 -10.47 7.47 -13.82
N ILE A 102 -11.68 6.91 -13.83
CA ILE A 102 -12.38 6.47 -12.61
C ILE A 102 -11.53 5.46 -11.84
N LEU A 103 -10.98 4.45 -12.52
CA LEU A 103 -10.14 3.42 -11.89
C LEU A 103 -8.84 3.99 -11.34
N THR A 104 -8.14 4.85 -12.08
CA THR A 104 -6.91 5.51 -11.60
C THR A 104 -7.18 6.34 -10.36
N LEU A 105 -8.20 7.21 -10.39
CA LEU A 105 -8.56 8.04 -9.26
C LEU A 105 -8.95 7.20 -8.04
N ARG A 106 -9.70 6.12 -8.26
CA ARG A 106 -10.21 5.28 -7.17
C ARG A 106 -9.12 4.43 -6.53
N TYR A 107 -8.29 3.76 -7.33
CA TYR A 107 -7.42 2.68 -6.85
C TYR A 107 -5.94 3.07 -6.77
N ILE A 108 -5.46 3.95 -7.64
CA ILE A 108 -4.08 4.44 -7.60
C ILE A 108 -3.99 5.68 -6.70
N GLU A 109 -4.83 6.69 -6.95
CA GLU A 109 -4.83 7.92 -6.16
C GLU A 109 -5.64 7.84 -4.85
N ARG A 110 -6.32 6.71 -4.59
CA ARG A 110 -7.08 6.44 -3.37
C ARG A 110 -8.17 7.48 -3.06
N LYS A 111 -8.79 8.07 -4.10
CA LYS A 111 -9.81 9.10 -3.92
C LYS A 111 -11.16 8.50 -3.47
N SER A 112 -11.89 9.26 -2.67
CA SER A 112 -13.29 8.96 -2.33
C SER A 112 -14.18 9.12 -3.56
N TRP A 113 -15.33 8.43 -3.61
CA TRP A 113 -16.27 8.57 -4.74
C TRP A 113 -16.71 10.01 -4.99
N THR A 114 -16.84 10.82 -3.94
CA THR A 114 -17.12 12.26 -4.05
C THR A 114 -15.99 13.00 -4.77
N SER A 115 -14.73 12.74 -4.42
CA SER A 115 -13.58 13.36 -5.08
C SER A 115 -13.40 12.86 -6.51
N VAL A 116 -13.69 11.57 -6.78
CA VAL A 116 -13.70 11.02 -8.14
C VAL A 116 -14.75 11.74 -8.99
N ALA A 117 -16.00 11.83 -8.51
CA ALA A 117 -17.07 12.50 -9.25
C ALA A 117 -16.75 13.98 -9.52
N PHE A 118 -16.22 14.69 -8.53
CA PHE A 118 -15.78 16.07 -8.69
C PHE A 118 -14.69 16.22 -9.76
N LYS A 119 -13.68 15.34 -9.75
CA LYS A 119 -12.58 15.36 -10.73
C LYS A 119 -13.01 14.97 -12.14
N ILE A 120 -13.93 14.00 -12.28
CA ILE A 120 -14.49 13.60 -13.57
C ILE A 120 -15.37 14.73 -14.16
N GLY A 121 -16.07 15.48 -13.30
CA GLY A 121 -16.90 16.60 -13.72
C GLY A 121 -18.16 16.18 -14.49
N GLY A 122 -18.73 17.09 -15.29
CA GLY A 122 -19.88 16.80 -16.15
C GLY A 122 -21.20 16.51 -15.43
N GLY A 123 -21.40 17.05 -14.22
CA GLY A 123 -22.61 16.83 -13.42
C GLY A 123 -22.70 15.43 -12.78
N ASN A 124 -21.60 14.67 -12.77
CA ASN A 124 -21.56 13.36 -12.13
C ASN A 124 -21.71 13.44 -10.61
N THR A 125 -22.48 12.51 -10.05
CA THR A 125 -22.56 12.28 -8.61
C THR A 125 -21.68 11.10 -8.19
N ALA A 126 -21.29 11.07 -6.92
CA ALA A 126 -20.54 9.95 -6.34
C ALA A 126 -21.22 8.59 -6.59
N ASP A 127 -22.56 8.54 -6.49
CA ASP A 127 -23.33 7.33 -6.71
C ASP A 127 -23.38 6.92 -8.18
N SER A 128 -23.54 7.88 -9.11
CA SER A 128 -23.50 7.62 -10.56
C SER A 128 -22.17 6.97 -10.96
N VAL A 129 -21.05 7.56 -10.52
CA VAL A 129 -19.71 7.06 -10.84
C VAL A 129 -19.46 5.68 -10.24
N ARG A 130 -19.87 5.47 -8.97
CA ARG A 130 -19.78 4.15 -8.33
C ARG A 130 -20.59 3.09 -9.09
N LYS A 131 -21.80 3.43 -9.55
CA LYS A 131 -22.64 2.52 -10.34
C LYS A 131 -22.01 2.18 -11.70
N MET A 132 -21.46 3.17 -12.41
CA MET A 132 -20.73 2.93 -13.67
C MET A 132 -19.56 1.97 -13.45
N HIS A 133 -18.76 2.23 -12.42
CA HIS A 133 -17.67 1.36 -12.00
C HIS A 133 -18.15 -0.06 -11.66
N ASP A 134 -19.21 -0.18 -10.85
CA ASP A 134 -19.70 -1.47 -10.39
C ASP A 134 -20.22 -2.33 -11.55
N ARG A 135 -20.86 -1.72 -12.57
CA ARG A 135 -21.27 -2.41 -13.81
C ARG A 135 -20.08 -2.84 -14.65
N PHE A 136 -19.02 -2.03 -14.70
CA PHE A 136 -17.82 -2.35 -15.46
C PHE A 136 -17.07 -3.58 -14.90
N LEU A 137 -17.13 -3.81 -13.59
CA LEU A 137 -16.46 -4.94 -12.94
C LEU A 137 -17.32 -6.21 -12.84
N GLN A 138 -18.54 -6.24 -13.37
CA GLN A 138 -19.41 -7.42 -13.41
C GLN A 138 -19.00 -8.39 -14.52
#